data_AF-A0A6C0CWP1-F1
#
_entry.id   AF-A0A6C0CWP1-F1
#
_cell.length_a   1.000
_cell.length_b   1.000
_cell.length_c   1.000
_cell.angle_alpha   90.00
_cell.angle_beta   90.00
_cell.angle_gamma   90.00
#
_symmetry.space_group_name_H-M   'P 1'
#
loop_
_entity.id
_entity.type
_entity.pdbx_description
1 polymer ?
#
loop_
_entity_poly.entity_id
_entity_poly.type
_entity_poly.pdbx_seq_one_letter_code
_entity_poly.pdbx_strand_id
1 'polypeptide(L)'
;MKQSPNSKLTKKLLFESLFVGVYTCVISIFVSFLVSSNFVLLLFVVGFLKHFLGYYLKIQDYYCATCVNGSKSYTTKQILLGESILEGGVFIILGLLLKVFIENRWILMFLLGFLLHMTAEFVGVHKYFCKNRCVIQRRP
;
A
#
# COMPACT_ATOMS: atom_id res chain seq x y z
N MET A 1 -17.48 17.64 23.20
CA MET A 1 -17.63 16.20 22.87
C MET A 1 -16.25 15.56 22.70
N LYS A 2 -15.79 14.74 23.64
CA LYS A 2 -14.56 13.93 23.50
C LYS A 2 -14.86 12.75 22.57
N GLN A 3 -14.23 12.71 21.40
CA GLN A 3 -14.30 11.55 20.50
C GLN A 3 -13.70 10.31 21.19
N SER A 4 -14.41 9.19 21.15
CA SER A 4 -13.92 7.89 21.62
C SER A 4 -12.62 7.51 20.89
N PRO A 5 -11.60 6.96 21.58
CA PRO A 5 -10.32 6.60 20.98
C PRO A 5 -10.45 5.66 19.76
N ASN A 6 -11.46 4.77 19.76
CA ASN A 6 -11.77 3.93 18.59
C ASN A 6 -12.23 4.75 17.37
N SER A 7 -13.01 5.82 17.57
CA SER A 7 -13.50 6.65 16.47
C SER A 7 -12.40 7.45 15.76
N LYS A 8 -11.32 7.79 16.46
CA LYS A 8 -10.15 8.47 15.86
C LYS A 8 -9.29 7.51 15.05
N LEU A 9 -9.12 6.28 15.54
CA LEU A 9 -8.39 5.23 14.85
C LEU A 9 -9.07 4.84 13.52
N THR A 10 -10.39 4.68 13.52
CA THR A 10 -11.15 4.34 12.31
C THR A 10 -11.09 5.44 11.24
N LYS A 11 -11.14 6.72 11.65
CA LYS A 11 -11.05 7.85 10.72
C LYS A 11 -9.69 7.99 10.06
N LYS A 12 -8.61 7.77 10.82
CA LYS A 12 -7.24 7.77 10.29
C LYS A 12 -7.07 6.66 9.25
N LEU A 13 -7.44 5.43 9.60
CA LEU A 13 -7.35 4.28 8.71
C LEU A 13 -8.14 4.51 7.41
N LEU A 14 -9.37 5.03 7.52
CA LEU A 14 -10.17 5.33 6.34
C LEU A 14 -9.47 6.32 5.41
N PHE A 15 -8.91 7.40 5.96
CA PHE A 15 -8.19 8.40 5.17
C PHE A 15 -6.93 7.83 4.51
N GLU A 16 -6.14 7.04 5.24
CA GLU A 16 -4.95 6.35 4.71
C GLU A 16 -5.34 5.40 3.57
N SER A 17 -6.38 4.59 3.76
CA SER A 17 -6.90 3.71 2.71
C SER A 17 -7.40 4.45 1.48
N LEU A 18 -8.11 5.57 1.66
CA LEU A 18 -8.55 6.43 0.55
C LEU A 18 -7.34 6.99 -0.22
N PHE A 19 -6.35 7.50 0.51
CA PHE A 19 -5.11 8.01 -0.09
C PHE A 19 -4.38 6.91 -0.88
N VAL A 20 -4.25 5.70 -0.31
CA VAL A 20 -3.60 4.57 -0.99
C VAL A 20 -4.40 4.12 -2.23
N GLY A 21 -5.73 4.15 -2.17
CA GLY A 21 -6.59 3.90 -3.33
C GLY A 21 -6.34 4.90 -4.46
N VAL A 22 -6.34 6.20 -4.16
CA VAL A 22 -6.03 7.26 -5.14
C VAL A 22 -4.62 7.11 -5.69
N TYR A 23 -3.63 6.88 -4.82
CA TYR A 23 -2.24 6.65 -5.20
C TYR A 23 -2.11 5.48 -6.20
N THR A 24 -2.84 4.40 -5.95
CA THR A 24 -2.86 3.23 -6.83
C THR A 24 -3.47 3.57 -8.21
N CYS A 25 -4.54 4.37 -8.25
CA CYS A 25 -5.10 4.87 -9.51
C CYS A 25 -4.11 5.71 -10.30
N VAL A 26 -3.41 6.64 -9.64
CA VAL A 26 -2.42 7.50 -10.29
C VAL A 26 -1.32 6.66 -10.94
N ILE A 27 -0.75 5.69 -10.21
CA ILE A 27 0.22 4.75 -10.78
C ILE A 27 -0.37 3.99 -11.97
N SER A 28 -1.60 3.48 -11.83
CA SER A 28 -2.27 2.70 -12.89
C SER A 28 -2.46 3.51 -14.16
N ILE A 29 -2.79 4.80 -14.06
CA ILE A 29 -2.88 5.70 -15.22
C ILE A 29 -1.53 5.78 -15.93
N PHE A 30 -0.44 6.06 -15.21
CA PHE A 30 0.89 6.14 -15.82
C PHE A 30 1.33 4.81 -16.46
N VAL A 31 1.17 3.69 -15.74
CA VAL A 31 1.54 2.36 -16.25
C VAL A 31 0.65 1.96 -17.43
N SER A 32 -0.60 2.40 -17.48
CA SER A 32 -1.52 2.08 -18.58
C SER A 32 -1.00 2.58 -19.93
N PHE A 33 -0.25 3.68 -19.97
CA PHE A 33 0.36 4.16 -21.22
C PHE A 33 1.47 3.24 -21.73
N LEU A 34 2.12 2.47 -20.84
CA LEU A 34 3.24 1.59 -21.17
C LEU A 34 2.80 0.15 -21.42
N VAL A 35 1.78 -0.33 -20.69
CA VAL A 35 1.46 -1.76 -20.61
C VAL A 35 -0.06 -2.02 -20.72
N SER A 36 -0.77 -1.28 -21.57
CA SER A 36 -2.24 -1.35 -21.68
C SER A 36 -2.78 -2.71 -22.13
N SER A 37 -2.04 -3.45 -22.95
CA SER A 37 -2.53 -4.63 -23.68
C SER A 37 -2.66 -5.88 -22.81
N ASN A 38 -1.94 -5.98 -21.69
CA ASN A 38 -1.99 -7.15 -20.82
C ASN A 38 -2.42 -6.76 -19.41
N PHE A 39 -3.69 -7.06 -19.08
CA PHE A 39 -4.28 -6.71 -17.79
C PHE A 39 -3.58 -7.36 -16.59
N VAL A 40 -3.10 -8.61 -16.73
CA VAL A 40 -2.38 -9.30 -15.65
C VAL A 40 -1.03 -8.64 -15.39
N LEU A 41 -0.30 -8.32 -16.47
CA LEU A 41 0.98 -7.62 -16.37
C LEU A 41 0.80 -6.21 -15.79
N LEU A 42 -0.26 -5.50 -16.19
CA LEU A 42 -0.64 -4.23 -15.61
C LEU A 42 -0.86 -4.35 -14.08
N LEU A 43 -1.66 -5.32 -13.63
CA LEU A 43 -1.90 -5.54 -12.19
C LEU A 43 -0.59 -5.76 -11.44
N PHE A 44 0.28 -6.62 -11.97
CA PHE A 44 1.58 -6.90 -11.38
C PHE A 44 2.44 -5.64 -11.25
N VAL A 45 2.61 -4.90 -12.36
CA VAL A 45 3.47 -3.71 -12.41
C VAL A 45 2.92 -2.60 -11.51
N VAL A 46 1.60 -2.41 -11.46
CA VAL A 46 0.98 -1.42 -10.57
C VAL A 46 1.21 -1.79 -9.11
N GLY A 47 0.96 -3.05 -8.71
CA GLY A 47 1.21 -3.50 -7.33
C GLY A 47 2.68 -3.39 -6.93
N PHE A 48 3.59 -3.83 -7.81
CA PHE A 48 5.02 -3.71 -7.63
C PHE A 48 5.45 -2.25 -7.44
N LEU A 49 5.06 -1.37 -8.37
CA LEU A 49 5.45 0.04 -8.33
C LEU A 49 4.83 0.77 -7.15
N LYS A 50 3.61 0.41 -6.73
CA LYS A 50 2.98 0.99 -5.55
C LYS A 50 3.82 0.75 -4.29
N HIS A 51 4.23 -0.48 -4.01
CA HIS A 51 5.07 -0.76 -2.84
C HIS A 51 6.47 -0.15 -2.99
N PHE A 52 7.09 -0.36 -4.16
CA PHE A 52 8.44 0.10 -4.44
C PHE A 52 8.55 1.62 -4.34
N LEU A 53 7.71 2.37 -5.06
CA LEU A 53 7.69 3.83 -5.01
C LEU A 53 7.23 4.33 -3.64
N GLY A 54 6.33 3.63 -2.95
CA GLY A 54 5.91 3.99 -1.60
C GLY A 54 7.08 4.05 -0.60
N TYR A 55 8.06 3.15 -0.75
CA TYR A 55 9.32 3.22 0.02
C TYR A 55 10.15 4.46 -0.32
N TYR A 56 10.40 4.72 -1.62
CA TYR A 56 11.21 5.87 -2.05
C TYR A 56 10.55 7.23 -1.75
N LEU A 57 9.23 7.29 -1.83
CA LEU A 57 8.41 8.46 -1.47
C LEU A 57 8.22 8.60 0.04
N LYS A 58 8.86 7.75 0.85
CA LYS A 58 8.90 7.87 2.31
C LYS A 58 7.54 7.68 2.99
N ILE A 59 6.59 7.04 2.32
CA ILE A 59 5.28 6.69 2.88
C ILE A 59 5.45 5.71 4.06
N GLN A 60 6.39 4.77 3.93
CA GLN A 60 6.72 3.85 5.03
C GLN A 60 7.34 4.55 6.25
N ASP A 61 8.13 5.61 6.05
CA ASP A 61 8.69 6.41 7.14
C ASP A 61 7.57 7.17 7.87
N TYR A 62 6.56 7.66 7.15
CA TYR A 62 5.36 8.24 7.74
C TYR A 62 4.65 7.23 8.66
N TYR A 63 4.42 5.99 8.21
CA TYR A 63 3.82 4.96 9.06
C TYR A 63 4.68 4.64 10.29
N CYS A 64 5.99 4.50 10.11
CA CYS A 64 6.92 4.27 11.22
C CYS A 64 6.86 5.39 12.27
N ALA A 65 6.85 6.66 11.85
CA ALA A 65 6.72 7.79 12.75
C ALA A 65 5.42 7.75 13.58
N THR A 66 4.35 7.15 13.05
CA THR A 66 3.09 6.99 13.79
C THR A 66 3.10 5.81 14.77
N CYS A 67 3.94 4.79 14.52
CA CYS A 67 4.09 3.64 15.41
C CYS A 67 5.11 3.89 16.53
N VAL A 68 6.26 4.46 16.18
CA VAL A 68 7.36 4.78 17.10
C VAL A 68 7.88 6.16 16.73
N ASN A 69 7.65 7.14 17.60
CA ASN A 69 8.06 8.52 17.38
C ASN A 69 9.58 8.61 17.07
N GLY A 70 9.92 9.29 15.97
CA GLY A 70 11.31 9.47 15.53
C GLY A 70 11.94 8.25 14.85
N SER A 71 11.18 7.18 14.59
CA SER A 71 11.65 6.03 13.82
C SER A 71 11.51 6.24 12.31
N LYS A 72 12.27 5.46 11.53
CA LYS A 72 12.17 5.37 10.07
C LYS A 72 12.12 3.91 9.64
N SER A 73 11.62 3.66 8.44
CA SER A 73 11.66 2.34 7.83
C SER A 73 13.09 1.98 7.49
N TYR A 74 13.56 0.85 8.01
CA TYR A 74 14.79 0.22 7.61
C TYR A 74 14.47 -1.05 6.82
N THR A 75 14.80 -1.03 5.54
CA THR A 75 14.65 -2.17 4.65
C THR A 75 15.85 -2.22 3.70
N THR A 76 16.36 -3.43 3.45
CA THR A 76 17.43 -3.63 2.46
C THR A 76 16.84 -3.65 1.05
N LYS A 77 17.66 -3.38 0.02
CA LYS A 77 17.18 -3.39 -1.37
C LYS A 77 16.59 -4.75 -1.77
N GLN A 78 17.20 -5.84 -1.33
CA GLN A 78 16.73 -7.20 -1.62
C GLN A 78 15.36 -7.47 -0.99
N ILE A 79 15.17 -7.02 0.24
CA ILE A 79 13.89 -7.14 0.94
C ILE A 79 12.82 -6.28 0.27
N LEU A 80 13.14 -5.03 -0.07
CA LEU A 80 12.22 -4.13 -0.78
C LEU A 80 11.74 -4.76 -2.10
N LEU A 81 12.68 -5.29 -2.88
CA LEU A 81 12.37 -5.96 -4.15
C LEU A 81 11.48 -7.19 -3.92
N GLY A 82 11.82 -8.03 -2.94
CA GLY A 82 11.02 -9.21 -2.60
C GLY A 82 9.59 -8.86 -2.16
N GLU A 83 9.45 -7.87 -1.27
CA GLU A 83 8.14 -7.37 -0.82
C GLU A 83 7.35 -6.74 -1.98
N SER A 84 8.02 -6.02 -2.90
CA SER A 84 7.36 -5.42 -4.07
C SER A 84 6.88 -6.47 -5.07
N ILE A 85 7.66 -7.54 -5.30
CA ILE A 85 7.25 -8.68 -6.13
C ILE A 85 6.04 -9.38 -5.51
N LEU A 86 6.07 -9.60 -4.18
CA LEU A 86 4.96 -10.22 -3.46
C LEU A 86 3.70 -9.36 -3.56
N GLU A 87 3.79 -8.04 -3.40
CA GLU A 87 2.65 -7.14 -3.54
C GLU A 87 2.10 -7.12 -4.98
N GLY A 88 2.97 -7.16 -5.99
CA GLY A 88 2.58 -7.36 -7.39
C GLY A 88 1.79 -8.66 -7.59
N GLY A 89 2.24 -9.77 -6.98
CA GLY A 89 1.53 -11.06 -7.02
C GLY A 89 0.16 -11.00 -6.34
N VAL A 90 0.08 -10.38 -5.15
CA VAL A 90 -1.19 -10.15 -4.44
C VAL A 90 -2.16 -9.32 -5.27
N PHE A 91 -1.66 -8.29 -5.98
CA PHE A 91 -2.45 -7.48 -6.90
C PHE A 91 -3.04 -8.30 -8.06
N ILE A 92 -2.29 -9.26 -8.63
CA ILE A 92 -2.83 -10.16 -9.65
C ILE A 92 -4.00 -10.96 -9.07
N ILE A 93 -3.79 -11.64 -7.95
CA ILE A 93 -4.78 -12.56 -7.36
C ILE A 93 -6.06 -11.80 -7.01
N LEU A 94 -5.94 -10.72 -6.25
CA LEU A 94 -7.09 -9.92 -5.80
C LEU A 94 -7.73 -9.15 -6.96
N GLY A 95 -6.94 -8.64 -7.90
CA GLY A 95 -7.44 -7.90 -9.06
C GLY A 95 -8.25 -8.79 -10.00
N LEU A 96 -7.81 -10.03 -10.24
CA LEU A 96 -8.58 -11.01 -11.02
C LEU A 96 -9.88 -11.40 -10.31
N LEU A 97 -9.84 -11.58 -8.98
CA LEU A 97 -11.04 -11.88 -8.19
C LEU A 97 -12.05 -10.73 -8.22
N LEU A 98 -11.61 -9.49 -8.02
CA LEU A 98 -12.48 -8.31 -8.04
C LEU A 98 -13.04 -8.01 -9.43
N LYS A 99 -12.30 -8.35 -10.49
CA LYS A 99 -12.76 -8.17 -11.88
C LYS A 99 -14.03 -8.96 -12.21
N VAL A 100 -14.32 -10.04 -11.48
CA VAL A 100 -15.58 -10.79 -11.61
C VAL A 100 -16.80 -9.92 -11.28
N PHE A 101 -16.64 -8.93 -10.40
CA PHE A 101 -17.73 -8.10 -9.90
C PHE A 101 -17.69 -6.64 -10.38
N ILE A 102 -16.52 -6.16 -10.79
CA ILE A 102 -16.29 -4.74 -11.13
C ILE A 102 -15.73 -4.64 -12.54
N GLU A 103 -16.55 -4.13 -13.46
CA GLU A 103 -16.15 -3.94 -14.87
C GLU A 103 -15.31 -2.67 -15.08
N ASN A 104 -15.59 -1.60 -14.33
CA ASN A 104 -14.88 -0.34 -14.48
C ASN A 104 -13.45 -0.46 -13.93
N ARG A 105 -12.47 -0.45 -14.84
CA ARG A 105 -11.04 -0.59 -14.53
C ARG A 105 -10.52 0.41 -13.50
N TRP A 106 -10.96 1.66 -13.54
CA TRP A 106 -10.46 2.70 -12.63
C TRP A 106 -11.00 2.50 -11.21
N ILE A 107 -12.29 2.18 -11.11
CA ILE A 107 -12.92 1.82 -9.84
C ILE A 107 -12.27 0.55 -9.27
N LEU A 108 -11.99 -0.45 -10.12
CA LEU A 108 -11.29 -1.66 -9.72
C LEU A 108 -9.91 -1.34 -9.13
N MET A 109 -9.10 -0.51 -9.78
CA MET A 109 -7.76 -0.16 -9.31
C MET A 109 -7.80 0.64 -7.99
N PHE A 110 -8.76 1.56 -7.86
CA PHE A 110 -9.00 2.28 -6.62
C PHE A 110 -9.32 1.32 -5.47
N LEU A 111 -10.33 0.46 -5.69
CA LEU A 111 -10.79 -0.49 -4.68
C LEU A 111 -9.72 -1.51 -4.35
N LEU A 112 -8.91 -1.95 -5.31
CA LEU A 112 -7.80 -2.86 -5.07
C LEU A 112 -6.78 -2.24 -4.10
N GLY A 113 -6.36 -0.98 -4.35
CA GLY A 113 -5.46 -0.26 -3.43
C GLY A 113 -6.07 -0.03 -2.05
N PHE A 114 -7.33 0.43 -2.03
CA PHE A 114 -8.08 0.72 -0.80
C PHE A 114 -8.28 -0.55 0.06
N LEU A 115 -8.81 -1.62 -0.53
CA LEU A 115 -9.10 -2.88 0.18
C LEU A 115 -7.81 -3.57 0.61
N LEU A 116 -6.76 -3.53 -0.20
CA LEU A 116 -5.48 -4.10 0.21
C LEU A 116 -4.91 -3.38 1.45
N HIS A 117 -5.00 -2.05 1.51
CA HIS A 117 -4.55 -1.31 2.69
C HIS A 117 -5.40 -1.62 3.94
N MET A 118 -6.73 -1.63 3.79
CA MET A 118 -7.66 -1.98 4.87
C MET A 118 -7.37 -3.40 5.40
N THR A 119 -7.28 -4.38 4.50
CA THR A 119 -7.01 -5.78 4.87
C THR A 119 -5.63 -5.95 5.51
N ALA A 120 -4.60 -5.24 5.04
CA ALA A 120 -3.27 -5.25 5.65
C ALA A 120 -3.29 -4.80 7.12
N GLU A 121 -4.11 -3.79 7.45
CA GLU A 121 -4.32 -3.35 8.83
C GLU A 121 -5.02 -4.43 9.67
N PHE A 122 -6.12 -4.99 9.16
CA PHE A 122 -6.90 -6.01 9.88
C PHE A 122 -6.13 -7.31 10.12
N VAL A 123 -5.36 -7.77 9.14
CA VAL A 123 -4.50 -8.96 9.24
C VAL A 123 -3.26 -8.68 10.11
N GLY A 124 -2.97 -7.42 10.41
CA GLY A 124 -1.84 -7.03 11.27
C GLY A 124 -0.51 -6.95 10.53
N VAL A 125 -0.51 -6.84 9.20
CA VAL A 125 0.69 -6.64 8.38
C VAL A 125 1.41 -5.35 8.79
N HIS A 126 0.69 -4.26 9.01
CA HIS A 126 1.32 -3.01 9.49
C HIS A 126 1.87 -3.14 10.91
N LYS A 127 1.23 -3.93 11.79
CA LYS A 127 1.76 -4.19 13.14
C LYS A 127 3.07 -4.98 13.06
N TYR A 128 3.13 -5.98 12.19
CA TYR A 128 4.35 -6.72 11.89
C TYR A 128 5.43 -5.79 11.32
N PHE A 129 5.08 -4.95 10.35
CA PHE A 129 5.98 -3.96 9.77
C PHE A 129 6.53 -3.03 10.85
N CYS A 130 5.67 -2.45 11.70
CA CYS A 130 6.09 -1.53 12.74
C CYS A 130 7.05 -2.15 13.77
N LYS A 131 6.83 -3.41 14.14
CA LYS A 131 7.70 -4.12 15.09
C LYS A 131 9.07 -4.46 14.50
N ASN A 132 9.14 -4.78 13.21
CA ASN A 132 10.34 -5.39 12.61
C ASN A 132 11.12 -4.45 11.68
N ARG A 133 10.52 -3.34 11.24
CA ARG A 133 11.12 -2.43 10.25
C ARG A 133 11.33 -1.01 10.75
N CYS A 134 10.62 -0.59 11.80
CA CYS A 134 10.75 0.77 12.30
C CYS A 134 11.86 0.86 13.33
N VAL A 135 12.95 1.55 12.98
CA VAL A 135 14.13 1.71 13.84
C VAL A 135 14.36 3.20 14.12
N ILE A 136 14.75 3.51 15.36
CA ILE A 136 15.15 4.86 15.73
C ILE A 136 16.55 5.11 15.16
N GLN A 137 16.63 5.94 14.11
CA GLN A 137 17.92 6.42 13.63
C GLN A 137 18.45 7.45 14.63
N ARG A 138 19.40 7.03 15.48
CA ARG A 138 20.25 8.00 16.17
C ARG A 138 21.08 8.70 15.10
N ARG A 139 21.05 10.04 15.07
CA ARG A 139 21.95 10.81 14.20
C ARG A 139 23.39 10.38 14.52
N PRO A 140 24.26 10.21 13.52
CA PRO A 140 25.70 10.11 13.79
C PRO A 140 26.18 11.36 14.52
#